data_AF-A0A3Q1GFF3-F1
#
_entry.id   AF-A0A3Q1GFF3-F1
#
_cell.length_a   1.000
_cell.length_b   1.000
_cell.length_c   1.000
_cell.angle_alpha   90.00
_cell.angle_beta   90.00
_cell.angle_gamma   90.00
#
_symmetry.space_group_name_H-M   'P 1'
#
loop_
_entity.id
_entity.type
_entity.pdbx_description
1 polymer ?
#
loop_
_entity_poly.entity_id
_entity_poly.type
_entity_poly.pdbx_seq_one_letter_code
_entity_poly.pdbx_strand_id
1 'polypeptide(L)'
;MFAAKMLGVLLALCTVLSLSQGGPLNITGAYKGPCELKRMYCAYYPDEYCPECDDYGYFVPWQCSYGYCYCVNVKTGEEIPYTKRPAGSDPLNCEHGHYCPEGWTYYEGQCYKFIGSEKTWIEAEFYCMFEGGNLASIHSDEQSYFIKGLTKGDGHDFPHTWIGGYDYLYPGYWLWRDGSKFHYDNWYHDYHGAHNSYHCLKMNYERNTTHKHTSLYFDMCSCRQSVVPCVPEVLILNCFLNRPFYQLTVIIK
;
A
#
# COMPACT_ATOMS: atom_id res chain seq x y z
N MET A 1 -31.84 13.34 -74.74
CA MET A 1 -32.26 13.16 -73.33
C MET A 1 -31.14 12.46 -72.60
N PHE A 2 -30.30 13.15 -71.80
CA PHE A 2 -29.42 12.61 -70.73
C PHE A 2 -28.32 13.63 -70.34
N ALA A 3 -28.64 14.94 -70.23
CA ALA A 3 -27.66 15.93 -69.79
C ALA A 3 -28.22 17.10 -68.97
N ALA A 4 -29.49 17.01 -68.51
CA ALA A 4 -30.16 18.13 -67.84
C ALA A 4 -30.88 17.75 -66.54
N LYS A 5 -30.45 16.67 -65.85
CA LYS A 5 -30.98 16.29 -64.53
C LYS A 5 -29.92 16.20 -63.41
N MET A 6 -28.66 16.49 -63.70
CA MET A 6 -27.55 16.37 -62.71
C MET A 6 -27.14 17.70 -62.04
N LEU A 7 -27.80 18.83 -62.34
CA LEU A 7 -27.52 20.11 -61.67
C LEU A 7 -28.47 20.47 -60.51
N GLY A 8 -29.58 19.74 -60.34
CA GLY A 8 -30.57 20.05 -59.29
C GLY A 8 -30.27 19.46 -57.91
N VAL A 9 -29.43 18.43 -57.82
CA VAL A 9 -29.20 17.67 -56.57
C VAL A 9 -27.93 18.14 -55.82
N LEU A 10 -27.00 18.81 -56.50
CA LEU A 10 -25.75 19.31 -55.89
C LEU A 10 -25.92 20.63 -55.12
N LEU A 11 -26.99 21.40 -55.35
CA LEU A 11 -27.24 22.65 -54.63
C LEU A 11 -28.09 22.48 -53.36
N ALA A 12 -28.74 21.33 -53.16
CA ALA A 12 -29.51 21.04 -51.95
C ALA A 12 -28.67 20.38 -50.83
N LEU A 13 -27.46 19.90 -51.14
CA LEU A 13 -26.54 19.32 -50.15
C LEU A 13 -25.56 20.34 -49.55
N CYS A 14 -25.47 21.56 -50.10
CA CYS A 14 -24.65 22.62 -49.51
C CYS A 14 -25.39 23.50 -48.49
N THR A 15 -26.72 23.42 -48.39
CA THR A 15 -27.50 24.27 -47.47
C THR A 15 -27.85 23.61 -46.13
N VAL A 16 -27.59 22.30 -45.95
CA VAL A 16 -27.90 21.59 -44.69
C VAL A 16 -26.68 21.48 -43.75
N LEU A 17 -25.48 21.90 -44.18
CA LEU A 17 -24.27 21.87 -43.34
C LEU A 17 -23.99 23.17 -42.57
N SER A 18 -24.95 24.08 -42.46
CA SER A 18 -24.74 25.38 -41.79
C SER A 18 -25.78 25.72 -40.72
N LEU A 19 -26.10 24.76 -39.84
CA LEU A 19 -26.74 25.06 -38.54
C LEU A 19 -26.19 24.13 -37.44
N SER A 20 -24.90 24.26 -37.14
CA SER A 20 -24.48 24.23 -35.74
C SER A 20 -23.66 25.49 -35.50
N GLN A 21 -24.32 26.52 -34.97
CA GLN A 21 -23.61 27.58 -34.27
C GLN A 21 -23.09 26.98 -32.95
N GLY A 22 -22.10 26.09 -33.05
CA GLY A 22 -21.11 25.95 -32.01
C GLY A 22 -20.26 27.20 -32.08
N GLY A 23 -20.70 28.28 -31.41
CA GLY A 23 -19.81 29.39 -31.14
C GLY A 23 -18.54 28.84 -30.48
N PRO A 24 -17.37 29.47 -30.68
CA PRO A 24 -16.20 29.08 -29.90
C PRO A 24 -16.62 29.09 -28.44
N LEU A 25 -16.52 27.94 -27.75
CA LEU A 25 -16.62 27.94 -26.30
C LEU A 25 -15.59 28.96 -25.86
N ASN A 26 -16.06 30.06 -25.28
CA ASN A 26 -15.19 31.11 -24.78
C ASN A 26 -14.58 30.58 -23.48
N ILE A 27 -13.61 29.67 -23.61
CA ILE A 27 -12.99 28.95 -22.50
C ILE A 27 -12.00 29.83 -21.72
N THR A 28 -12.19 31.15 -21.77
CA THR A 28 -11.44 32.12 -20.98
C THR A 28 -12.22 32.57 -19.75
N GLY A 29 -13.36 31.92 -19.45
CA GLY A 29 -14.04 32.02 -18.16
C GLY A 29 -13.31 31.20 -17.09
N ALA A 30 -12.22 31.76 -16.57
CA ALA A 30 -11.58 31.43 -15.28
C ALA A 30 -11.66 29.95 -14.83
N TYR A 31 -10.84 29.07 -15.43
CA TYR A 31 -10.54 27.79 -14.80
C TYR A 31 -9.90 28.05 -13.44
N LYS A 32 -10.66 27.83 -12.37
CA LYS A 32 -10.17 28.06 -11.00
C LYS A 32 -9.16 27.01 -10.53
N GLY A 33 -9.04 25.86 -11.20
CA GLY A 33 -8.06 24.84 -10.82
C GLY A 33 -8.37 23.45 -11.39
N PRO A 34 -7.57 22.43 -11.02
CA PRO A 34 -7.70 21.06 -11.54
C PRO A 34 -9.01 20.37 -11.14
N CYS A 35 -9.59 20.70 -9.97
CA CYS A 35 -10.86 20.12 -9.55
C CYS A 35 -12.02 20.62 -10.42
N GLU A 36 -12.11 21.93 -10.64
CA GLU A 36 -13.19 22.53 -11.43
C GLU A 36 -13.17 22.06 -12.88
N LEU A 37 -11.98 21.82 -13.44
CA LEU A 37 -11.85 21.18 -14.76
C LEU A 37 -12.52 19.80 -14.76
N LYS A 38 -12.21 18.95 -13.78
CA LYS A 38 -12.79 17.60 -13.65
C LYS A 38 -14.30 17.65 -13.40
N ARG A 39 -14.77 18.62 -12.60
CA ARG A 39 -16.20 18.86 -12.33
C ARG A 39 -16.98 19.32 -13.55
N MET A 40 -16.38 20.13 -14.43
CA MET A 40 -17.02 20.52 -15.69
C MET A 40 -17.19 19.32 -16.64
N TYR A 41 -16.20 18.44 -16.71
CA TYR A 41 -16.28 17.24 -17.55
C TYR A 41 -17.34 16.24 -17.04
N CYS A 42 -17.40 15.97 -15.74
CA CYS A 42 -18.36 15.02 -15.18
C CYS A 42 -19.82 15.45 -15.41
N ALA A 43 -20.12 16.76 -15.50
CA ALA A 43 -21.47 17.26 -15.75
C ALA A 43 -22.02 16.85 -17.14
N TYR A 44 -21.13 16.46 -18.06
CA TYR A 44 -21.50 16.01 -19.41
C TYR A 44 -21.69 14.48 -19.50
N TYR A 45 -21.20 13.72 -18.52
CA TYR A 45 -21.21 12.25 -18.52
C TYR A 45 -21.95 11.71 -17.27
N PRO A 46 -23.19 11.18 -17.42
CA PRO A 46 -24.06 10.82 -16.31
C PRO A 46 -23.48 9.76 -15.35
N ASP A 47 -22.58 8.92 -15.83
CA ASP A 47 -21.98 7.82 -15.08
C ASP A 47 -20.59 8.14 -14.52
N GLU A 48 -20.16 9.40 -14.58
CA GLU A 48 -18.85 9.82 -14.10
C GLU A 48 -18.94 10.54 -12.74
N TYR A 49 -17.95 10.28 -11.88
CA TYR A 49 -17.87 10.90 -10.58
C TYR A 49 -17.61 12.40 -10.68
N CYS A 50 -18.47 13.19 -10.03
CA CYS A 50 -18.32 14.63 -9.90
C CYS A 50 -17.67 15.02 -8.56
N PRO A 51 -16.45 15.58 -8.58
CA PRO A 51 -15.79 16.01 -7.35
C PRO A 51 -16.38 17.30 -6.78
N GLU A 52 -16.34 17.41 -5.46
CA GLU A 52 -16.57 18.67 -4.75
C GLU A 52 -15.29 19.51 -4.76
N CYS A 53 -15.41 20.77 -5.17
CA CYS A 53 -14.29 21.68 -5.26
C CYS A 53 -14.47 22.85 -4.28
N ASP A 54 -13.35 23.35 -3.76
CA ASP A 54 -13.33 24.56 -2.95
C ASP A 54 -13.39 25.83 -3.82
N ASP A 55 -13.46 27.00 -3.17
CA ASP A 55 -13.54 28.30 -3.86
C ASP A 55 -12.29 28.63 -4.70
N TYR A 56 -11.17 27.96 -4.42
CA TYR A 56 -9.89 28.10 -5.09
C TYR A 56 -9.68 27.07 -6.22
N GLY A 57 -10.67 26.22 -6.49
CA GLY A 57 -10.63 25.21 -7.55
C GLY A 57 -9.77 23.97 -7.25
N TYR A 58 -9.44 23.74 -5.97
CA TYR A 58 -8.84 22.50 -5.47
C TYR A 58 -9.91 21.51 -5.02
N PHE A 59 -9.51 20.25 -4.87
CA PHE A 59 -10.42 19.20 -4.40
C PHE A 59 -10.68 19.38 -2.91
N VAL A 60 -11.95 19.35 -2.50
CA VAL A 60 -12.31 19.22 -1.08
C VAL A 60 -11.67 17.93 -0.54
N PRO A 61 -10.99 17.96 0.62
CA PRO A 61 -10.27 16.81 1.13
C PRO A 61 -11.13 15.55 1.31
N TRP A 62 -12.38 15.70 1.74
CA TRP A 62 -13.34 14.61 1.91
C TRP A 62 -14.31 14.57 0.73
N GLN A 63 -14.27 13.48 -0.03
CA GLN A 63 -15.07 13.28 -1.22
C GLN A 63 -16.03 12.11 -1.03
N CYS A 64 -17.25 12.22 -1.56
CA CYS A 64 -18.22 11.13 -1.54
C CYS A 64 -18.69 10.77 -2.96
N SER A 65 -18.73 9.47 -3.26
CA SER A 65 -19.09 8.95 -4.56
C SER A 65 -19.62 7.51 -4.47
N TYR A 66 -20.70 7.21 -5.19
CA TYR A 66 -21.34 5.89 -5.27
C TYR A 66 -21.54 5.18 -3.91
N GLY A 67 -21.99 5.93 -2.89
CA GLY A 67 -22.26 5.37 -1.56
C GLY A 67 -21.02 5.15 -0.68
N TYR A 68 -19.86 5.68 -1.07
CA TYR A 68 -18.64 5.70 -0.28
C TYR A 68 -18.11 7.12 -0.14
N CYS A 69 -17.36 7.38 0.92
CA CYS A 69 -16.60 8.61 1.11
C CYS A 69 -15.14 8.28 1.42
N TYR A 70 -14.21 9.11 0.96
CA TYR A 70 -12.77 8.90 1.06
C TYR A 70 -12.04 10.23 1.08
N CYS A 71 -10.83 10.25 1.63
CA CYS A 71 -9.95 11.41 1.50
C CYS A 71 -9.29 11.43 0.13
N VAL A 72 -9.02 12.62 -0.40
CA VAL A 72 -8.26 12.81 -1.63
C VAL A 72 -7.10 13.76 -1.43
N ASN A 73 -6.08 13.64 -2.28
CA ASN A 73 -5.07 14.67 -2.40
C ASN A 73 -5.70 15.96 -2.95
N VAL A 74 -5.61 17.06 -2.21
CA VAL A 74 -6.27 18.33 -2.57
C VAL A 74 -5.83 18.92 -3.91
N LYS A 75 -4.63 18.55 -4.40
CA LYS A 75 -4.08 19.03 -5.67
C LYS A 75 -4.38 18.10 -6.84
N THR A 76 -4.23 16.78 -6.67
CA THR A 76 -4.37 15.81 -7.76
C THR A 76 -5.77 15.19 -7.83
N GLY A 77 -6.52 15.19 -6.73
CA GLY A 77 -7.82 14.52 -6.62
C GLY A 77 -7.72 13.00 -6.56
N GLU A 78 -6.52 12.46 -6.35
CA GLU A 78 -6.28 11.03 -6.17
C GLU A 78 -6.78 10.59 -4.79
N GLU A 79 -7.50 9.45 -4.75
CA GLU A 79 -7.94 8.82 -3.51
C GLU A 79 -6.74 8.47 -2.63
N ILE A 80 -6.80 8.86 -1.36
CA ILE A 80 -5.81 8.48 -0.36
C ILE A 80 -6.14 7.05 0.11
N PRO A 81 -5.21 6.08 0.01
CA PRO A 81 -5.45 4.71 0.42
C PRO A 81 -5.98 4.59 1.85
N TYR A 82 -6.82 3.57 2.09
CA TYR A 82 -7.39 3.23 3.40
C TYR A 82 -8.33 4.27 4.03
N THR A 83 -8.71 5.33 3.29
CA THR A 83 -9.64 6.34 3.77
C THR A 83 -11.09 6.10 3.37
N LYS A 84 -11.33 5.12 2.48
CA LYS A 84 -12.65 4.80 1.96
C LYS A 84 -13.55 4.16 3.01
N ARG A 85 -14.72 4.76 3.21
CA ARG A 85 -15.76 4.32 4.16
C ARG A 85 -17.13 4.41 3.51
N PRO A 86 -18.13 3.64 3.97
CA PRO A 86 -19.51 3.80 3.51
C PRO A 86 -20.05 5.21 3.79
N ALA A 87 -20.92 5.72 2.91
CA ALA A 87 -21.59 6.99 3.10
C ALA A 87 -22.45 6.97 4.38
N GLY A 88 -22.33 8.03 5.20
CA GLY A 88 -22.97 8.13 6.51
C GLY A 88 -22.10 7.66 7.68
N SER A 89 -20.89 7.17 7.43
CA SER A 89 -19.87 7.01 8.47
C SER A 89 -19.35 8.37 8.96
N ASP A 90 -18.78 8.41 10.17
CA ASP A 90 -18.17 9.61 10.71
C ASP A 90 -17.04 10.11 9.78
N PRO A 91 -17.03 11.41 9.42
CA PRO A 91 -16.08 11.96 8.47
C PRO A 91 -14.64 11.89 9.01
N LEU A 92 -13.72 11.41 8.18
CA LEU A 92 -12.29 11.44 8.51
C LEU A 92 -11.74 12.86 8.46
N ASN A 93 -10.81 13.17 9.37
CA ASN A 93 -10.03 14.40 9.27
C ASN A 93 -8.98 14.25 8.16
N CYS A 94 -9.31 14.71 6.95
CA CYS A 94 -8.48 14.59 5.76
C CYS A 94 -7.30 15.60 5.66
N GLU A 95 -7.08 16.44 6.69
CA GLU A 95 -6.03 17.47 6.68
C GLU A 95 -4.66 16.95 7.12
N HIS A 96 -4.62 15.87 7.90
CA HIS A 96 -3.39 15.43 8.59
C HIS A 96 -2.57 14.36 7.86
N GLY A 97 -3.03 13.82 6.72
CA GLY A 97 -2.19 13.00 5.84
C GLY A 97 -1.76 11.64 6.41
N HIS A 98 -2.30 11.21 7.55
CA HIS A 98 -1.88 10.03 8.31
C HIS A 98 -3.06 9.06 8.47
N TYR A 99 -3.34 8.26 7.43
CA TYR A 99 -4.48 7.35 7.42
C TYR A 99 -4.02 5.91 7.39
N CYS A 100 -4.44 5.16 8.40
CA CYS A 100 -4.27 3.72 8.44
C CYS A 100 -5.62 3.03 8.63
N PRO A 101 -5.76 1.78 8.15
CA PRO A 101 -6.97 1.01 8.44
C PRO A 101 -7.18 0.87 9.95
N GLU A 102 -8.39 0.51 10.36
CA GLU A 102 -8.70 0.32 11.78
C GLU A 102 -7.79 -0.75 12.41
N GLY A 103 -7.22 -0.43 13.58
CA GLY A 103 -6.27 -1.28 14.30
C GLY A 103 -4.84 -1.24 13.77
N TRP A 104 -4.53 -0.33 12.84
CA TRP A 104 -3.17 -0.06 12.37
C TRP A 104 -2.67 1.30 12.89
N THR A 105 -1.36 1.42 13.06
CA THR A 105 -0.69 2.61 13.57
C THR A 105 0.17 3.23 12.48
N TYR A 106 -0.01 4.52 12.22
CA TYR A 106 0.77 5.25 11.22
C TYR A 106 2.19 5.58 11.72
N TYR A 107 3.18 5.40 10.85
CA TYR A 107 4.54 5.90 11.03
C TYR A 107 5.23 6.10 9.68
N GLU A 108 5.79 7.29 9.44
CA GLU A 108 6.58 7.64 8.25
C GLU A 108 6.00 7.20 6.89
N GLY A 109 4.70 7.41 6.70
CA GLY A 109 4.02 7.10 5.43
C GLY A 109 3.55 5.66 5.30
N GLN A 110 3.73 4.84 6.33
CA GLN A 110 3.39 3.43 6.36
C GLN A 110 2.48 3.10 7.54
N CYS A 111 1.74 2.02 7.41
CA CYS A 111 0.81 1.55 8.43
C CYS A 111 1.29 0.24 9.03
N TYR A 112 1.35 0.17 10.36
CA TYR A 112 1.87 -0.99 11.08
C TYR A 112 0.84 -1.61 12.00
N LYS A 113 0.88 -2.93 12.13
CA LYS A 113 0.03 -3.65 13.07
C LYS A 113 0.78 -4.78 13.72
N PHE A 114 0.69 -4.85 15.04
CA PHE A 114 1.18 -5.99 15.81
C PHE A 114 0.11 -7.07 15.93
N ILE A 115 0.51 -8.31 15.72
CA ILE A 115 -0.35 -9.49 15.81
C ILE A 115 0.09 -10.32 17.00
N GLY A 116 -0.74 -10.29 18.05
CA GLY A 116 -0.54 -11.01 19.31
C GLY A 116 -0.82 -12.52 19.25
N SER A 117 -1.10 -13.09 18.07
CA SER A 117 -1.24 -14.55 17.91
C SER A 117 0.06 -15.14 17.40
N GLU A 118 0.58 -16.15 18.11
CA GLU A 118 1.85 -16.77 17.73
C GLU A 118 1.72 -17.57 16.43
N LYS A 119 2.74 -17.47 15.57
CA LYS A 119 2.81 -18.05 14.23
C LYS A 119 4.24 -18.48 13.90
N THR A 120 4.39 -19.52 13.09
CA THR A 120 5.65 -19.72 12.37
C THR A 120 5.87 -18.57 11.38
N TRP A 121 7.11 -18.34 10.94
CA TRP A 121 7.39 -17.23 10.01
C TRP A 121 6.57 -17.33 8.71
N ILE A 122 6.37 -18.54 8.18
CA ILE A 122 5.58 -18.78 6.96
C ILE A 122 4.09 -18.49 7.21
N GLU A 123 3.54 -18.92 8.34
CA GLU A 123 2.15 -18.60 8.70
C GLU A 123 1.95 -17.10 8.91
N ALA A 124 2.94 -16.43 9.51
CA ALA A 124 2.96 -14.98 9.68
C ALA A 124 2.94 -14.26 8.34
N GLU A 125 3.78 -14.69 7.39
CA GLU A 125 3.80 -14.19 6.02
C GLU A 125 2.45 -14.35 5.30
N PHE A 126 1.87 -15.55 5.29
CA PHE A 126 0.57 -15.78 4.66
C PHE A 126 -0.52 -14.91 5.30
N TYR A 127 -0.49 -14.74 6.62
CA TYR A 127 -1.41 -13.87 7.34
C TYR A 127 -1.23 -12.40 6.93
N CYS A 128 0.01 -11.93 6.78
CA CYS A 128 0.30 -10.58 6.28
C CYS A 128 -0.27 -10.34 4.89
N MET A 129 -0.05 -11.29 3.97
CA MET A 129 -0.57 -11.21 2.61
C MET A 129 -2.10 -11.20 2.59
N PHE A 130 -2.74 -12.02 3.43
CA PHE A 130 -4.20 -12.04 3.57
C PHE A 130 -4.76 -10.72 4.09
N GLU A 131 -4.07 -10.08 5.04
CA GLU A 131 -4.42 -8.74 5.52
C GLU A 131 -4.14 -7.65 4.48
N GLY A 132 -3.52 -7.97 3.33
CA GLY A 132 -3.17 -7.01 2.27
C GLY A 132 -1.91 -6.19 2.57
N GLY A 133 -1.00 -6.73 3.37
CA GLY A 133 0.29 -6.14 3.71
C GLY A 133 1.43 -7.16 3.60
N ASN A 134 2.58 -6.83 4.19
CA ASN A 134 3.77 -7.68 4.25
C ASN A 134 4.30 -7.78 5.68
N LEU A 135 5.18 -8.73 5.95
CA LEU A 135 5.97 -8.68 7.18
C LEU A 135 6.82 -7.40 7.19
N ALA A 136 6.89 -6.73 8.35
CA ALA A 136 7.51 -5.40 8.46
C ALA A 136 8.99 -5.39 8.06
N SER A 137 9.38 -4.39 7.27
CA SER A 137 10.76 -4.03 6.97
C SER A 137 11.27 -2.98 7.96
N ILE A 138 12.60 -2.85 8.06
CA ILE A 138 13.26 -1.83 8.87
C ILE A 138 14.36 -1.14 8.06
N HIS A 139 14.41 0.17 8.16
CA HIS A 139 15.22 1.09 7.35
C HIS A 139 15.91 2.18 8.19
N SER A 140 15.51 2.37 9.45
CA SER A 140 16.13 3.31 10.38
C SER A 140 16.03 2.81 11.82
N ASP A 141 16.90 3.34 12.68
CA ASP A 141 16.83 3.06 14.12
C ASP A 141 15.50 3.56 14.69
N GLU A 142 15.04 4.73 14.27
CA GLU A 142 13.78 5.33 14.72
C GLU A 142 12.58 4.45 14.37
N GLN A 143 12.53 3.91 13.15
CA GLN A 143 11.51 2.95 12.73
C GLN A 143 11.61 1.65 13.55
N SER A 144 12.82 1.16 13.82
CA SER A 144 13.04 -0.01 14.68
C SER A 144 12.52 0.19 16.10
N TYR A 145 12.76 1.37 16.68
CA TYR A 145 12.24 1.76 17.99
C TYR A 145 10.71 1.87 18.00
N PHE A 146 10.14 2.49 16.97
CA PHE A 146 8.69 2.58 16.80
C PHE A 146 8.05 1.19 16.74
N ILE A 147 8.56 0.31 15.87
CA ILE A 147 8.06 -1.07 15.71
C ILE A 147 8.18 -1.84 17.02
N LYS A 148 9.31 -1.73 17.74
CA LYS A 148 9.49 -2.34 19.06
C LYS A 148 8.43 -1.84 20.05
N GLY A 149 8.09 -0.55 20.01
CA GLY A 149 7.03 0.05 20.80
C GLY A 149 5.67 -0.62 20.60
N LEU A 150 5.34 -1.02 19.37
CA LEU A 150 4.08 -1.72 19.05
C LEU A 150 3.99 -3.12 19.65
N THR A 151 5.12 -3.79 19.84
CA THR A 151 5.17 -5.16 20.39
C THR A 151 5.01 -5.23 21.89
N LYS A 152 4.98 -4.08 22.58
CA LYS A 152 4.92 -4.01 24.03
C LYS A 152 3.59 -4.57 24.55
N GLY A 153 3.65 -5.72 25.22
CA GLY A 153 2.48 -6.31 25.88
C GLY A 153 2.16 -5.64 27.22
N ASP A 154 1.03 -6.03 27.82
CA ASP A 154 0.56 -5.52 29.13
C ASP A 154 1.57 -5.74 30.27
N GLY A 155 2.42 -6.77 30.14
CA GLY A 155 3.50 -7.09 31.09
C GLY A 155 4.76 -6.22 30.95
N HIS A 156 4.79 -5.24 30.05
CA HIS A 156 5.99 -4.46 29.67
C HIS A 156 7.12 -5.27 29.02
N ASP A 157 6.90 -6.55 28.73
CA ASP A 157 7.84 -7.38 27.99
C ASP A 157 7.80 -7.09 26.48
N PHE A 158 8.95 -7.27 25.83
CA PHE A 158 9.12 -7.17 24.38
C PHE A 158 9.30 -8.59 23.82
N PRO A 159 8.21 -9.26 23.42
CA PRO A 159 8.29 -10.63 22.91
C PRO A 159 9.10 -10.67 21.61
N HIS A 160 9.78 -11.79 21.39
CA HIS A 160 10.39 -12.09 20.10
C HIS A 160 9.31 -12.02 19.02
N THR A 161 9.59 -11.26 17.97
CA THR A 161 8.58 -10.91 16.98
C THR A 161 9.18 -11.02 15.58
N TRP A 162 8.48 -11.74 14.70
CA TRP A 162 8.86 -11.88 13.30
C TRP A 162 8.79 -10.55 12.56
N ILE A 163 9.79 -10.34 11.69
CA ILE A 163 9.85 -9.26 10.71
C ILE A 163 10.18 -9.85 9.33
N GLY A 164 10.14 -9.03 8.28
CA GLY A 164 10.13 -9.49 6.90
C GLY A 164 11.48 -9.85 6.29
N GLY A 165 12.55 -9.92 7.07
CA GLY A 165 13.89 -10.16 6.55
C GLY A 165 14.11 -11.64 6.31
N TYR A 166 14.68 -11.99 5.16
CA TYR A 166 15.01 -13.37 4.82
C TYR A 166 16.24 -13.48 3.89
N ASP A 167 16.93 -14.62 3.93
CA ASP A 167 18.05 -14.92 3.02
C ASP A 167 18.04 -16.38 2.49
N TYR A 168 16.97 -17.15 2.68
CA TYR A 168 16.93 -18.58 2.29
C TYR A 168 17.11 -18.83 0.78
N LEU A 169 16.84 -17.83 -0.07
CA LEU A 169 17.06 -17.93 -1.51
C LEU A 169 18.56 -17.90 -1.86
N TYR A 170 19.30 -17.01 -1.19
CA TYR A 170 20.72 -16.77 -1.39
C TYR A 170 21.35 -16.44 -0.04
N PRO A 171 21.82 -17.45 0.72
CA PRO A 171 22.36 -17.24 2.05
C PRO A 171 23.44 -16.14 2.07
N GLY A 172 23.32 -15.21 3.02
CA GLY A 172 24.15 -14.01 3.10
C GLY A 172 23.65 -12.80 2.30
N TYR A 173 22.65 -12.97 1.44
CA TYR A 173 21.98 -11.87 0.72
C TYR A 173 20.57 -11.66 1.26
N TRP A 174 20.45 -10.74 2.21
CA TRP A 174 19.20 -10.42 2.89
C TRP A 174 18.28 -9.57 2.03
N LEU A 175 16.99 -9.90 2.07
CA LEU A 175 15.91 -9.22 1.37
C LEU A 175 14.75 -8.97 2.34
N TRP A 176 13.97 -7.93 2.09
CA TRP A 176 12.70 -7.70 2.77
C TRP A 176 11.53 -8.25 1.95
N ARG A 177 10.51 -8.80 2.61
CA ARG A 177 9.31 -9.35 1.94
C ARG A 177 8.42 -8.32 1.26
N ASP A 178 8.49 -7.06 1.66
CA ASP A 178 7.82 -5.95 0.98
C ASP A 178 8.54 -5.49 -0.31
N GLY A 179 9.69 -6.08 -0.63
CA GLY A 179 10.50 -5.75 -1.82
C GLY A 179 11.38 -4.50 -1.65
N SER A 180 11.38 -3.88 -0.47
CA SER A 180 12.26 -2.75 -0.17
C SER A 180 13.72 -3.20 -0.08
N LYS A 181 14.64 -2.22 -0.19
CA LYS A 181 16.08 -2.52 -0.15
C LYS A 181 16.53 -2.85 1.28
N PHE A 182 17.35 -3.88 1.41
CA PHE A 182 17.94 -4.28 2.69
C PHE A 182 19.24 -3.48 2.95
N HIS A 183 19.13 -2.36 3.67
CA HIS A 183 20.27 -1.49 4.02
C HIS A 183 20.41 -1.22 5.52
N TYR A 184 19.52 -1.78 6.35
CA TYR A 184 19.54 -1.59 7.79
C TYR A 184 20.32 -2.74 8.45
N ASP A 185 21.38 -2.41 9.18
CA ASP A 185 22.39 -3.34 9.67
C ASP A 185 22.56 -3.31 11.21
N ASN A 186 21.44 -3.36 11.94
CA ASN A 186 21.44 -3.43 13.40
C ASN A 186 21.41 -4.89 13.92
N TRP A 187 22.47 -5.63 13.64
CA TRP A 187 22.62 -7.03 14.03
C TRP A 187 22.99 -7.17 15.51
N TYR A 188 22.42 -8.17 16.19
CA TYR A 188 22.92 -8.58 17.51
C TYR A 188 24.36 -9.14 17.38
N HIS A 189 25.30 -8.63 18.20
CA HIS A 189 26.75 -8.89 18.25
C HIS A 189 27.33 -10.08 17.44
N ASP A 190 28.44 -9.80 16.73
CA ASP A 190 29.46 -10.73 16.19
C ASP A 190 29.02 -11.81 15.18
N TYR A 191 27.89 -11.62 14.48
CA TYR A 191 27.46 -12.62 13.51
C TYR A 191 27.92 -12.36 12.07
N HIS A 192 29.24 -12.44 11.83
CA HIS A 192 29.83 -12.51 10.49
C HIS A 192 29.74 -13.93 9.92
N GLY A 193 28.53 -14.34 9.54
CA GLY A 193 28.29 -15.43 8.60
C GLY A 193 28.24 -16.86 9.16
N ALA A 194 27.46 -17.69 8.46
CA ALA A 194 27.49 -19.16 8.46
C ALA A 194 26.81 -19.93 9.61
N HIS A 195 25.54 -19.66 9.91
CA HIS A 195 24.67 -20.70 10.45
C HIS A 195 23.67 -21.06 9.36
N ASN A 196 23.92 -22.20 8.72
CA ASN A 196 23.22 -22.74 7.54
C ASN A 196 21.75 -23.15 7.83
N SER A 197 21.11 -22.58 8.85
CA SER A 197 19.81 -23.01 9.36
C SER A 197 18.87 -21.88 9.74
N TYR A 198 19.31 -20.61 9.75
CA TYR A 198 18.48 -19.50 10.21
C TYR A 198 18.37 -18.44 9.13
N HIS A 199 17.25 -18.47 8.41
CA HIS A 199 17.05 -17.68 7.20
C HIS A 199 15.95 -16.62 7.31
N CYS A 200 15.41 -16.40 8.51
CA CYS A 200 14.28 -15.52 8.80
C CYS A 200 14.65 -14.57 9.94
N LEU A 201 14.27 -13.30 9.85
CA LEU A 201 14.55 -12.30 10.88
C LEU A 201 13.43 -12.17 11.90
N LYS A 202 13.85 -12.02 13.15
CA LYS A 202 13.03 -11.55 14.27
C LYS A 202 13.71 -10.37 14.96
N MET A 203 12.92 -9.62 15.72
CA MET A 203 13.37 -8.54 16.59
C MET A 203 13.18 -8.88 18.07
N ASN A 204 13.62 -7.97 18.95
CA ASN A 204 13.45 -8.03 20.42
C ASN A 204 14.18 -9.18 21.13
N TYR A 205 15.35 -9.57 20.63
CA TYR A 205 16.17 -10.55 21.32
C TYR A 205 16.97 -9.89 22.46
N GLU A 206 16.60 -10.11 23.73
CA GLU A 206 17.42 -9.72 24.90
C GLU A 206 17.34 -10.74 26.05
N ARG A 207 18.51 -11.11 26.60
CA ARG A 207 18.62 -11.90 27.85
C ARG A 207 19.51 -11.27 28.93
N ASN A 208 20.20 -10.16 28.69
CA ASN A 208 20.86 -9.39 29.76
C ASN A 208 21.22 -7.96 29.36
N THR A 209 21.16 -7.07 30.33
CA THR A 209 21.06 -5.60 30.23
C THR A 209 22.36 -4.90 29.90
N THR A 210 22.43 -4.23 28.74
CA THR A 210 23.14 -2.92 28.56
C THR A 210 22.88 -2.25 27.22
N HIS A 211 22.28 -2.91 26.22
CA HIS A 211 22.05 -2.30 24.91
C HIS A 211 20.57 -1.98 24.73
N LYS A 212 20.24 -0.70 24.82
CA LYS A 212 18.91 -0.15 24.51
C LYS A 212 18.49 -0.35 23.03
N HIS A 213 19.15 -1.21 22.26
CA HIS A 213 19.00 -1.32 20.82
C HIS A 213 18.18 -2.56 20.44
N THR A 214 17.17 -2.35 19.60
CA THR A 214 16.39 -3.41 18.94
C THR A 214 17.32 -4.22 18.05
N SER A 215 17.82 -5.34 18.55
CA SER A 215 18.74 -6.16 17.77
C SER A 215 17.96 -7.14 16.86
N LEU A 216 18.37 -7.19 15.59
CA LEU A 216 17.90 -8.21 14.65
C LEU A 216 18.55 -9.55 14.98
N TYR A 217 17.76 -10.62 14.97
CA TYR A 217 18.25 -11.96 15.23
C TYR A 217 17.70 -12.96 14.22
N PHE A 218 18.49 -13.97 13.90
CA PHE A 218 18.13 -15.04 12.98
C PHE A 218 17.32 -16.11 13.70
N ASP A 219 16.28 -16.63 13.06
CA ASP A 219 15.61 -17.82 13.53
C ASP A 219 15.20 -18.70 12.35
N MET A 220 14.82 -19.93 12.64
CA MET A 220 14.70 -20.98 11.64
C MET A 220 13.41 -20.74 10.85
N CYS A 221 13.54 -20.31 9.58
CA CYS A 221 12.48 -20.62 8.63
C CYS A 221 12.49 -22.14 8.51
N SER A 222 11.42 -22.83 8.86
CA SER A 222 11.38 -24.28 8.76
C SER A 222 11.26 -24.72 7.29
N CYS A 223 12.35 -24.59 6.53
CA CYS A 223 12.48 -25.03 5.14
C CYS A 223 13.73 -25.91 5.03
N ARG A 224 13.56 -27.24 5.10
CA ARG A 224 14.66 -28.14 4.73
C ARG A 224 14.79 -28.11 3.22
N GLN A 225 15.87 -27.51 2.74
CA GLN A 225 16.24 -27.41 1.33
C GLN A 225 16.20 -28.80 0.69
N SER A 226 15.16 -29.04 -0.12
CA SER A 226 15.05 -30.20 -1.00
C SER A 226 14.91 -29.61 -2.39
N VAL A 227 16.04 -29.54 -3.11
CA VAL A 227 16.08 -29.12 -4.50
C VAL A 227 15.20 -30.08 -5.31
N VAL A 228 14.08 -29.59 -5.83
CA VAL A 228 13.36 -30.26 -6.91
C VAL A 228 13.08 -29.19 -7.97
N PRO A 229 13.65 -29.29 -9.18
CA PRO A 229 13.26 -28.42 -10.27
C PRO A 229 11.85 -28.82 -10.74
N CYS A 230 11.18 -27.89 -11.42
CA CYS A 230 9.85 -27.98 -12.05
C CYS A 230 8.69 -27.43 -11.20
N VAL A 231 8.47 -26.10 -11.22
CA VAL A 231 7.27 -25.43 -11.80
C VAL A 231 7.58 -23.92 -11.94
N PRO A 232 7.29 -23.26 -13.08
CA PRO A 232 7.22 -21.80 -13.12
C PRO A 232 5.81 -21.39 -12.70
N GLU A 233 5.67 -20.72 -11.54
CA GLU A 233 4.71 -19.62 -11.27
C GLU A 233 4.25 -19.52 -9.81
N VAL A 234 4.41 -20.53 -8.96
CA VAL A 234 4.10 -20.38 -7.52
C VAL A 234 5.01 -21.28 -6.69
N LEU A 235 6.00 -20.71 -6.01
CA LEU A 235 6.81 -21.42 -5.02
C LEU A 235 6.03 -21.58 -3.71
N ILE A 236 5.08 -22.51 -3.66
CA ILE A 236 4.55 -23.00 -2.38
C ILE A 236 5.46 -24.14 -1.91
N LEU A 237 6.34 -23.83 -0.96
CA LEU A 237 7.16 -24.81 -0.25
C LEU A 237 6.25 -25.62 0.69
N ASN A 238 6.00 -26.88 0.35
CA ASN A 238 5.37 -27.85 1.25
C ASN A 238 6.34 -28.15 2.42
N CYS A 239 6.07 -27.59 3.59
CA CYS A 239 6.89 -27.74 4.80
C CYS A 239 6.23 -28.69 5.79
N PHE A 240 6.80 -29.88 6.02
CA PHE A 240 6.37 -30.80 7.09
C PHE A 240 7.36 -30.81 8.28
N LEU A 241 6.78 -30.50 9.45
CA LEU A 241 7.13 -30.71 10.86
C LEU A 241 8.54 -31.23 11.27
N ASN A 242 9.20 -30.44 12.14
CA ASN A 242 9.67 -30.90 13.46
C ASN A 242 9.96 -29.68 14.37
N ARG A 243 9.06 -29.43 15.33
CA ARG A 243 8.98 -28.28 16.26
C ARG A 243 8.72 -26.90 15.61
N PRO A 244 7.46 -26.45 15.50
CA PRO A 244 7.17 -25.07 15.13
C PRO A 244 7.62 -24.12 16.25
N PHE A 245 8.54 -23.21 15.93
CA PHE A 245 8.81 -22.04 16.76
C PHE A 245 7.75 -21.00 16.41
N TYR A 246 6.74 -20.88 17.26
CA TYR A 246 5.71 -19.87 17.12
C TYR A 246 6.19 -18.55 17.76
N GLN A 247 6.01 -17.44 17.06
CA GLN A 247 6.33 -16.09 17.55
C GLN A 247 5.26 -15.09 17.10
N LEU A 248 5.26 -13.92 17.73
CA LEU A 248 4.37 -12.82 17.36
C LEU A 248 4.86 -12.13 16.08
N THR A 249 4.08 -11.23 15.49
CA THR A 249 4.38 -10.68 14.16
C THR A 249 4.05 -9.19 14.05
N VAL A 250 4.88 -8.42 13.32
CA VAL A 250 4.51 -7.07 12.84
C VAL A 250 4.28 -7.08 11.34
N ILE A 251 3.18 -6.47 10.93
CA ILE A 251 2.76 -6.31 9.53
C ILE A 251 2.89 -4.84 9.15
N ILE A 252 3.25 -4.59 7.89
CA ILE A 252 3.35 -3.28 7.24
C ILE A 252 2.43 -3.19 6.01
N LYS A 253 1.89 -2.00 5.76
CA LYS A 253 1.16 -1.60 4.55
C LYS A 253 1.66 -0.26 4.05
#